data_AF-A0A2E4HMI3-F1
#
_entry.id   AF-A0A2E4HMI3-F1
#
_cell.length_a   1.000
_cell.length_b   1.000
_cell.length_c   1.000
_cell.angle_alpha   90.00
_cell.angle_beta   90.00
_cell.angle_gamma   90.00
#
_symmetry.space_group_name_H-M   'P 1'
#
loop_
_entity.id
_entity.type
_entity.pdbx_description
1 polymer ?
#
loop_
_entity_poly.entity_id
_entity_poly.type
_entity_poly.pdbx_seq_one_letter_code
_entity_poly.pdbx_strand_id
1 'polypeptide(L)'
;MVSVFNIEPHDIILSPSKVLNDYNYTFFNNIDHDKYNIKYKVYYELINSVETFKINNIYRYIYLRIYTINKKYDTIDCLLMKKDITQEDFNNILLKYIDNDIIKCILIINCIQLYFFPRIN
;
A
#
# COMPACT_ATOMS: atom_id res chain seq x y z
N MET A 1 17.93 3.70 15.37
CA MET A 1 16.59 3.24 14.96
C MET A 1 16.80 2.40 13.72
N VAL A 2 16.54 1.08 13.78
CA VAL A 2 16.73 0.19 12.61
C VAL A 2 15.49 0.34 11.73
N SER A 3 15.68 0.59 10.42
CA SER A 3 14.57 0.74 9.48
C SER A 3 13.74 -0.55 9.45
N VAL A 4 12.42 -0.41 9.53
CA VAL A 4 11.48 -1.53 9.33
C VAL A 4 11.26 -1.82 7.86
N PHE A 5 11.74 -0.94 6.97
CA PHE A 5 11.64 -1.10 5.54
C PHE A 5 12.82 -1.91 5.01
N ASN A 6 12.49 -2.86 4.14
CA ASN A 6 13.48 -3.72 3.49
C ASN A 6 14.16 -3.03 2.30
N ILE A 7 13.49 -2.05 1.71
CA ILE A 7 13.92 -1.21 0.59
C ILE A 7 13.49 0.21 0.97
N GLU A 8 14.41 1.16 0.93
CA GLU A 8 14.06 2.53 1.25
C GLU A 8 13.27 3.15 0.09
N PRO A 9 12.34 4.10 0.35
CA PRO A 9 11.53 4.69 -0.72
C PRO A 9 12.33 5.30 -1.87
N HIS A 10 13.56 5.76 -1.60
CA HIS A 10 14.45 6.36 -2.59
C HIS A 10 15.21 5.35 -3.45
N ASP A 11 15.25 4.08 -3.04
CA ASP A 11 15.84 2.98 -3.82
C ASP A 11 14.87 2.45 -4.89
N ILE A 12 13.60 2.87 -4.85
CA ILE A 12 12.57 2.45 -5.79
C ILE A 12 12.76 3.23 -7.10
N ILE A 13 13.38 2.58 -8.09
CA ILE A 13 13.59 3.15 -9.42
C ILE A 13 12.46 2.68 -10.36
N LEU A 14 11.62 3.63 -10.79
CA LEU A 14 10.63 3.40 -11.82
C LEU A 14 11.23 3.70 -13.20
N SER A 15 11.02 2.82 -14.17
CA SER A 15 11.39 3.12 -15.56
C SER A 15 10.50 4.27 -16.08
N PRO A 16 11.07 5.32 -16.71
CA PRO A 16 10.35 6.57 -17.04
C PRO A 16 9.19 6.41 -18.05
N SER A 17 9.05 5.25 -18.69
CA SER A 17 8.02 4.95 -19.69
C SER A 17 6.79 4.19 -19.15
N LYS A 18 6.64 4.05 -17.82
CA LYS A 18 5.78 3.01 -17.24
C LYS A 18 4.60 3.49 -16.39
N VAL A 19 4.23 4.77 -16.40
CA VAL A 19 2.94 5.19 -15.81
C VAL A 19 1.83 4.72 -16.75
N LEU A 20 1.11 3.69 -16.35
CA LEU A 20 0.04 3.06 -17.15
C LEU A 20 -1.34 3.63 -16.80
N ASN A 21 -1.46 4.29 -15.64
CA ASN A 21 -2.69 4.87 -15.14
C ASN A 21 -2.44 6.27 -14.56
N ASP A 22 -3.42 7.17 -14.74
CA ASP A 22 -3.41 8.53 -14.19
C ASP A 22 -4.42 8.71 -13.04
N TYR A 23 -4.57 7.67 -12.20
CA TYR A 23 -5.49 7.75 -11.07
C TYR A 23 -4.83 8.47 -9.89
N ASN A 24 -5.50 9.48 -9.36
CA ASN A 24 -5.02 10.27 -8.23
C ASN A 24 -5.42 9.63 -6.89
N TYR A 25 -4.59 8.71 -6.40
CA TYR A 25 -4.78 8.11 -5.08
C TYR A 25 -4.54 9.13 -3.95
N THR A 26 -5.32 9.01 -2.87
CA THR A 26 -5.30 9.91 -1.71
C THR A 26 -5.27 9.18 -0.36
N PHE A 27 -5.24 7.85 -0.35
CA PHE A 27 -5.35 7.03 0.86
C PHE A 27 -4.23 7.21 1.92
N PHE A 28 -3.18 7.98 1.62
CA PHE A 28 -2.12 8.34 2.56
C PHE A 28 -2.21 9.81 3.00
N ASN A 29 -3.01 10.65 2.33
CA ASN A 29 -3.00 12.10 2.50
C ASN A 29 -3.35 12.59 3.91
N ASN A 30 -4.05 11.78 4.70
CA ASN A 30 -4.43 12.17 6.05
C ASN A 30 -3.32 11.89 7.10
N ILE A 31 -2.20 11.27 6.69
CA ILE A 31 -1.06 11.02 7.57
C ILE A 31 -0.14 12.23 7.61
N ASP A 32 0.40 12.54 8.79
CA ASP A 32 1.42 13.57 8.98
C ASP A 32 2.78 13.10 8.42
N HIS A 33 2.98 13.31 7.12
CA HIS A 33 4.16 12.83 6.40
C HIS A 33 5.46 13.48 6.86
N ASP A 34 5.42 14.73 7.31
CA ASP A 34 6.60 15.46 7.76
C ASP A 34 7.07 14.93 9.11
N LYS A 35 6.14 14.66 10.04
CA LYS A 35 6.44 14.07 11.34
C LYS A 35 7.05 12.67 11.22
N TYR A 36 6.56 11.86 10.29
CA TYR A 36 6.99 10.46 10.13
C TYR A 36 8.01 10.24 9.01
N ASN A 37 8.40 11.29 8.28
CA ASN A 37 9.32 11.25 7.13
C ASN A 37 8.91 10.19 6.08
N ILE A 38 7.62 10.09 5.77
CA ILE A 38 7.08 9.10 4.83
C ILE A 38 7.05 9.67 3.41
N LYS A 39 7.82 9.08 2.50
CA LYS A 39 7.81 9.42 1.07
C LYS A 39 6.68 8.68 0.33
N TYR A 40 5.43 9.04 0.59
CA TYR A 40 4.27 8.27 0.14
C TYR A 40 4.05 8.24 -1.39
N LYS A 41 4.47 9.31 -2.10
CA LYS A 41 4.24 9.48 -3.55
C LYS A 41 4.77 8.31 -4.38
N VAL A 42 5.91 7.75 -3.99
CA VAL A 42 6.52 6.61 -4.71
C VAL A 42 5.61 5.38 -4.74
N TYR A 43 4.77 5.19 -3.70
CA TYR A 43 3.84 4.07 -3.64
C TYR A 43 2.64 4.29 -4.56
N TYR A 44 2.20 5.53 -4.76
CA TYR A 44 1.20 5.86 -5.76
C TYR A 44 1.72 5.65 -7.17
N GLU A 45 2.95 6.08 -7.43
CA GLU A 45 3.62 5.86 -8.71
C GLU A 45 3.80 4.35 -8.99
N LEU A 46 4.17 3.54 -7.99
CA LEU A 46 4.22 2.08 -8.11
C LEU A 46 2.86 1.50 -8.52
N ILE A 47 1.78 1.89 -7.85
CA ILE A 47 0.43 1.39 -8.18
C ILE A 47 0.01 1.86 -9.57
N ASN A 48 0.30 3.11 -9.94
CA ASN A 48 0.03 3.64 -11.26
C ASN A 48 0.92 3.04 -12.37
N SER A 49 1.98 2.29 -12.00
CA SER A 49 2.85 1.61 -12.95
C SER A 49 2.35 0.26 -13.47
N VAL A 50 1.19 -0.19 -12.99
CA VAL A 50 0.54 -1.44 -13.42
C VAL A 50 -0.80 -1.16 -14.08
N GLU A 51 -1.26 -2.09 -14.91
CA GLU A 51 -2.57 -2.03 -15.57
C GLU A 51 -3.72 -2.06 -14.54
N THR A 52 -4.83 -1.37 -14.84
CA THR A 52 -5.96 -1.19 -13.91
C THR A 52 -6.52 -2.52 -13.38
N PHE A 53 -6.57 -3.56 -14.21
CA PHE A 53 -7.08 -4.87 -13.77
C PHE A 53 -6.22 -5.52 -12.67
N LYS A 54 -4.93 -5.14 -12.53
CA LYS A 54 -4.03 -5.64 -11.49
C LYS A 54 -4.32 -5.05 -10.12
N ILE A 55 -5.10 -3.98 -10.02
CA ILE A 55 -5.52 -3.38 -8.75
C ILE A 55 -6.25 -4.40 -7.87
N ASN A 56 -7.08 -5.25 -8.47
CA ASN A 56 -7.76 -6.32 -7.74
C ASN A 56 -6.76 -7.32 -7.11
N ASN A 57 -5.67 -7.62 -7.83
CA ASN A 57 -4.62 -8.52 -7.33
C ASN A 57 -3.81 -7.88 -6.19
N ILE A 58 -3.48 -6.60 -6.31
CA ILE A 58 -2.80 -5.83 -5.25
C ILE A 58 -3.68 -5.81 -4.01
N TYR A 59 -4.97 -5.47 -4.17
CA TYR A 59 -5.91 -5.44 -3.05
C TYR A 59 -6.00 -6.79 -2.34
N ARG A 60 -6.20 -7.86 -3.11
CA ARG A 60 -6.31 -9.20 -2.56
C ARG A 60 -5.06 -9.62 -1.80
N TYR A 61 -3.88 -9.26 -2.30
CA TYR A 61 -2.61 -9.49 -1.61
C TYR A 61 -2.56 -8.75 -0.27
N ILE A 62 -2.86 -7.45 -0.26
CA ILE A 62 -2.89 -6.62 0.95
C ILE A 62 -3.89 -7.19 1.98
N TYR A 63 -5.11 -7.52 1.53
CA TYR A 63 -6.15 -8.13 2.36
C TYR A 63 -5.65 -9.41 3.05
N LEU A 64 -5.08 -10.35 2.28
CA LEU A 64 -4.59 -11.62 2.81
C LEU A 64 -3.46 -11.43 3.82
N ARG A 65 -2.56 -10.46 3.58
CA ARG A 65 -1.47 -10.13 4.52
C ARG A 65 -2.03 -9.58 5.83
N ILE A 66 -2.93 -8.60 5.77
CA ILE A 66 -3.54 -8.02 6.97
C ILE A 66 -4.36 -9.07 7.72
N TYR A 67 -5.16 -9.88 7.02
CA TYR A 67 -5.90 -10.98 7.63
C TYR A 67 -4.98 -11.96 8.37
N THR A 68 -3.83 -12.31 7.78
CA THR A 68 -2.85 -13.19 8.43
C THR A 68 -2.24 -12.56 9.68
N ILE A 69 -1.95 -11.25 9.64
CA ILE A 69 -1.42 -10.51 10.79
C ILE A 69 -2.46 -10.43 11.90
N ASN A 70 -3.70 -10.05 11.57
CA ASN A 70 -4.81 -10.03 12.51
C ASN A 70 -4.99 -11.41 13.16
N LYS A 71 -5.04 -12.50 12.39
CA LYS A 71 -5.16 -13.87 12.93
C LYS A 71 -4.04 -14.24 13.92
N LYS A 72 -2.84 -13.66 13.78
CA LYS A 72 -1.69 -13.95 14.64
C LYS A 72 -1.67 -13.11 15.93
N TYR A 73 -2.10 -11.85 15.86
CA TYR A 73 -1.90 -10.88 16.95
C TYR A 73 -3.19 -10.27 17.50
N ASP A 74 -4.34 -10.48 16.86
CA ASP A 74 -5.70 -10.02 17.22
C ASP A 74 -5.84 -8.54 17.64
N THR A 75 -4.89 -7.71 17.21
CA THR A 75 -4.74 -6.31 17.65
C THR A 75 -4.94 -5.30 16.52
N ILE A 76 -5.09 -5.79 15.28
CA ILE A 76 -5.20 -4.97 14.08
C ILE A 76 -6.49 -5.32 13.36
N ASP A 77 -7.30 -4.32 13.03
CA ASP A 77 -8.54 -4.52 12.28
C ASP A 77 -8.29 -5.19 10.92
N CYS A 78 -9.27 -5.94 10.43
CA CYS A 78 -9.21 -6.47 9.06
C CYS A 78 -9.71 -5.45 8.03
N LEU A 79 -9.16 -5.53 6.82
CA LEU A 79 -9.74 -4.87 5.64
C LEU A 79 -11.06 -5.51 5.22
N LEU A 80 -11.92 -4.75 4.56
CA LEU A 80 -13.18 -5.25 4.00
C LEU A 80 -12.93 -6.16 2.79
N MET A 81 -13.25 -7.45 2.85
CA MET A 81 -13.14 -8.30 1.66
C MET A 81 -14.14 -7.87 0.59
N LYS A 82 -13.66 -7.59 -0.62
CA LYS A 82 -14.48 -7.31 -1.80
C LYS A 82 -13.88 -7.98 -3.03
N LYS A 83 -14.74 -8.58 -3.85
CA LYS A 83 -14.35 -9.48 -4.95
C LYS A 83 -13.82 -8.73 -6.18
N ASP A 84 -14.47 -7.62 -6.52
CA ASP A 84 -14.17 -6.80 -7.68
C ASP A 84 -13.87 -5.38 -7.19
N ILE A 85 -12.59 -5.01 -7.19
CA ILE A 85 -12.09 -3.73 -6.67
C ILE A 85 -11.76 -2.81 -7.84
N THR A 86 -12.43 -1.67 -7.88
CA THR A 86 -12.03 -0.54 -8.74
C THR A 86 -10.91 0.28 -8.09
N GLN A 87 -10.29 1.20 -8.83
CA GLN A 87 -9.29 2.13 -8.26
C GLN A 87 -9.90 3.02 -7.16
N GLU A 88 -11.15 3.43 -7.34
CA GLU A 88 -11.89 4.20 -6.34
C GLU A 88 -12.20 3.38 -5.09
N ASP A 89 -12.66 2.13 -5.25
CA ASP A 89 -12.83 1.22 -4.12
C ASP A 89 -11.52 1.02 -3.37
N PHE A 90 -10.43 0.78 -4.10
CA PHE A 90 -9.10 0.61 -3.53
C PHE A 90 -8.71 1.82 -2.70
N ASN A 91 -8.86 3.02 -3.27
CA ASN A 91 -8.54 4.28 -2.59
C ASN A 91 -9.39 4.46 -1.32
N ASN A 92 -10.70 4.35 -1.43
CA ASN A 92 -11.62 4.66 -0.34
C ASN A 92 -11.52 3.63 0.79
N ILE A 93 -11.35 2.35 0.46
CA ILE A 93 -11.18 1.30 1.48
C ILE A 93 -9.87 1.50 2.24
N LEU A 94 -8.76 1.77 1.54
CA LEU A 94 -7.47 1.98 2.20
C LEU A 94 -7.47 3.29 3.01
N LEU A 95 -8.07 4.36 2.49
CA LEU A 95 -8.22 5.62 3.21
C LEU A 95 -8.96 5.42 4.53
N LYS A 96 -10.10 4.72 4.48
CA LYS A 96 -10.91 4.39 5.66
C LYS A 96 -10.20 3.44 6.61
N TYR A 97 -9.43 2.49 6.10
CA TYR A 97 -8.67 1.57 6.93
C TYR A 97 -7.55 2.28 7.68
N ILE A 98 -6.79 3.14 6.99
CA ILE A 98 -5.67 3.87 7.55
C ILE A 98 -6.15 4.86 8.61
N ASP A 99 -7.17 5.69 8.33
CA ASP A 99 -7.82 6.59 9.31
C ASP A 99 -6.84 7.27 10.30
N ASN A 100 -5.79 7.92 9.77
CA ASN A 100 -4.73 8.61 10.53
C ASN A 100 -3.86 7.71 11.43
N ASP A 101 -4.04 6.39 11.38
CA ASP A 101 -3.24 5.41 12.10
C ASP A 101 -1.93 5.13 11.35
N ILE A 102 -0.82 5.55 11.96
CA ILE A 102 0.53 5.37 11.41
C ILE A 102 0.93 3.89 11.29
N ILE A 103 0.47 3.03 12.20
CA ILE A 103 0.78 1.60 12.16
C ILE A 103 0.09 0.98 10.94
N LYS A 104 -1.19 1.31 10.73
CA LYS A 104 -1.94 0.86 9.54
C LYS A 104 -1.32 1.41 8.26
N CYS A 105 -0.87 2.67 8.24
CA CYS A 105 -0.13 3.24 7.12
C CYS A 105 1.13 2.43 6.79
N ILE A 106 1.98 2.14 7.79
CA ILE A 106 3.20 1.35 7.63
C ILE A 106 2.89 -0.07 7.12
N LEU A 107 1.82 -0.69 7.60
CA LEU A 107 1.37 -2.01 7.12
C LEU A 107 1.04 -1.98 5.63
N ILE A 108 0.29 -0.96 5.17
CA ILE A 108 -0.06 -0.80 3.76
C ILE A 108 1.19 -0.55 2.91
N ILE A 109 2.10 0.33 3.34
CA ILE A 109 3.38 0.57 2.67
C ILE A 109 4.16 -0.73 2.50
N ASN A 110 4.33 -1.50 3.58
CA ASN A 110 5.06 -2.77 3.55
C ASN A 110 4.39 -3.78 2.60
N CYS A 111 3.06 -3.85 2.59
CA CYS A 111 2.36 -4.74 1.67
C CYS A 111 2.57 -4.32 0.20
N ILE A 112 2.47 -3.02 -0.12
CA ILE A 112 2.76 -2.52 -1.47
C ILE A 112 4.20 -2.85 -1.85
N GLN A 113 5.18 -2.53 -1.01
CA GLN A 113 6.58 -2.84 -1.29
C GLN A 113 6.82 -4.32 -1.57
N LEU A 114 6.30 -5.22 -0.72
CA LEU A 114 6.47 -6.66 -0.90
C LEU A 114 5.75 -7.22 -2.13
N TYR A 115 4.65 -6.59 -2.57
CA TYR A 115 3.96 -7.00 -3.79
C TYR A 115 4.82 -6.71 -5.03
N PHE A 116 5.42 -5.53 -5.10
CA PHE A 116 6.21 -5.09 -6.25
C PHE A 116 7.64 -5.63 -6.24
N PHE A 117 8.21 -5.80 -5.05
CA PHE A 117 9.57 -6.30 -4.83
C PHE A 117 9.52 -7.50 -3.88
N PRO A 118 8.96 -8.64 -4.33
CA PRO A 118 8.91 -9.83 -3.49
C PRO A 118 10.33 -10.31 -3.20
N ARG A 119 10.64 -10.49 -1.91
CA ARG A 119 11.83 -11.25 -1.52
C ARG A 119 11.48 -12.73 -1.55
N ILE A 120 12.16 -13.48 -2.41
CA ILE A 120 12.26 -14.93 -2.31
C ILE A 120 13.31 -15.17 -1.22
N ASN A 121 12.85 -15.47 -0.01
CA ASN A 121 13.70 -16.08 1.01
C ASN A 121 13.61 -17.59 0.89
#